data_AF-A0A0F8WWQ5-F1
#
_entry.id   AF-A0A0F8WWQ5-F1
#
_cell.length_a   1.000
_cell.length_b   1.000
_cell.length_c   1.000
_cell.angle_alpha   90.00
_cell.angle_beta   90.00
_cell.angle_gamma   90.00
#
_symmetry.space_group_name_H-M   'P 1'
#
loop_
_entity.id
_entity.type
_entity.pdbx_description
1 polymer ?
#
loop_
_entity_poly.entity_id
_entity_poly.type
_entity_poly.pdbx_seq_one_letter_code
_entity_poly.pdbx_strand_id
1 'polypeptide(L)'
;ILYRKTKSERYLKMALQIVDEFAAKGKKGQLAGDYLRQALCGKEFFQTPKPRWESLHPIMGLAELYWITGRDQYRQAFEQIWWSIVKLDRHNNGGFTSFEEAQGNPYDLRAIESCCTIAWIAMTVEMLKMTMNSIVADELELSTLNSVVGMHSSTGRWSTYNTPMNGLRRGQTNDATAGHFREGSPELSCCSVNTPRGFGMLSDWALMKDKQGLILNYYGPSIMTAKLKPSLSVTLAQETEYPIEGRVVVRVTPSKAAEFALKLRIPHWSKRTSIRLNGKTISNVKPGQYAVINRRWKPNDRIDLDLDLSLHFWIGQKECQGLASVSAAILSAYSFEM
;
A
#
# COMPACT_ATOMS: atom_id res chain seq x y z
N ILE A 1 8.33 -2.69 17.29
CA ILE A 1 9.25 -3.82 16.91
C ILE A 1 10.28 -4.21 17.98
N LEU A 2 11.28 -3.39 18.35
CA LEU A 2 12.35 -3.80 19.30
C LEU A 2 11.83 -4.33 20.64
N TYR A 3 10.78 -3.70 21.19
CA TYR A 3 10.08 -4.18 22.37
C TYR A 3 9.56 -5.62 22.20
N ARG A 4 8.89 -5.95 21.08
CA ARG A 4 8.32 -7.28 20.85
C ARG A 4 9.39 -8.38 20.82
N LYS A 5 10.58 -8.07 20.28
CA LYS A 5 11.71 -9.00 20.16
C LYS A 5 12.48 -9.19 21.47
N THR A 6 12.68 -8.11 22.22
CA THR A 6 13.58 -8.11 23.39
C THR A 6 12.87 -8.11 24.73
N LYS A 7 11.59 -7.74 24.75
CA LYS A 7 10.79 -7.45 25.96
C LYS A 7 11.41 -6.38 26.86
N SER A 8 12.31 -5.56 26.32
CA SER A 8 12.93 -4.46 27.08
C SER A 8 12.01 -3.25 27.13
N GLU A 9 11.51 -2.96 28.33
CA GLU A 9 10.54 -1.89 28.61
C GLU A 9 10.98 -0.49 28.13
N ARG A 10 12.29 -0.22 28.04
CA ARG A 10 12.80 1.08 27.54
C ARG A 10 12.28 1.39 26.12
N TYR A 11 12.11 0.38 25.28
CA TYR A 11 11.63 0.56 23.91
C TYR A 11 10.12 0.86 23.86
N LEU A 12 9.34 0.28 24.78
CA LEU A 12 7.92 0.60 24.89
C LEU A 12 7.73 2.01 25.45
N LYS A 13 8.47 2.37 26.50
CA LYS A 13 8.47 3.72 27.07
C LYS A 13 8.80 4.79 26.03
N MET A 14 9.83 4.56 25.21
CA MET A 14 10.19 5.47 24.12
C MET A 14 9.06 5.61 23.09
N ALA A 15 8.41 4.50 22.68
CA ALA A 15 7.30 4.56 21.74
C ALA A 15 6.08 5.32 22.30
N LEU A 16 5.76 5.11 23.58
CA LEU A 16 4.69 5.86 24.26
C LEU A 16 5.04 7.35 24.36
N GLN A 17 6.28 7.68 24.73
CA GLN A 17 6.74 9.07 24.81
C GLN A 17 6.61 9.79 23.45
N ILE A 18 7.01 9.15 22.34
CA ILE A 18 6.87 9.74 21.00
C ILE A 18 5.41 10.08 20.69
N VAL A 19 4.47 9.22 21.08
CA VAL A 19 3.04 9.47 20.86
C VAL A 19 2.50 10.57 21.77
N ASP A 20 2.95 10.65 23.01
CA ASP A 20 2.59 11.76 23.92
C ASP A 20 3.12 13.10 23.37
N GLU A 21 4.31 13.09 22.77
CA GLU A 21 4.96 14.26 22.16
C GLU A 21 4.29 14.72 20.85
N PHE A 22 3.38 13.94 20.26
CA PHE A 22 2.57 14.43 19.13
C PHE A 22 1.80 15.71 19.49
N ALA A 23 1.37 15.85 20.75
CA ALA A 23 0.64 17.01 21.24
C ALA A 23 1.53 18.14 21.80
N ALA A 24 2.86 18.00 21.68
CA ALA A 24 3.80 18.94 22.28
C ALA A 24 3.70 20.34 21.65
N LYS A 25 3.79 21.37 22.50
CA LYS A 25 3.73 22.79 22.10
C LYS A 25 5.01 23.51 22.50
N GLY A 26 5.51 24.35 21.61
CA GLY A 26 6.58 25.31 21.87
C GLY A 26 6.06 26.73 21.87
N LYS A 27 6.97 27.70 21.98
CA LYS A 27 6.65 29.15 22.00
C LYS A 27 5.89 29.63 20.75
N LYS A 28 6.07 28.95 19.61
CA LYS A 28 5.47 29.30 18.31
C LYS A 28 4.28 28.41 17.92
N GLY A 29 3.72 27.63 18.85
CA GLY A 29 2.59 26.73 18.59
C GLY A 29 2.97 25.25 18.63
N GLN A 30 2.22 24.42 17.90
CA GLN A 30 2.39 22.97 17.90
C GLN A 30 3.74 22.55 17.30
N LEU A 31 4.43 21.62 17.96
CA LEU A 31 5.71 21.07 17.50
C LEU A 31 5.51 19.88 16.55
N ALA A 32 4.39 19.16 16.68
CA ALA A 32 3.95 18.06 15.83
C ALA A 32 2.44 18.18 15.57
N GLY A 33 1.81 17.17 14.96
CA GLY A 33 0.42 17.26 14.51
C GLY A 33 -0.65 16.73 15.43
N ASP A 34 -0.32 16.40 16.68
CA ASP A 34 -1.29 15.88 17.65
C ASP A 34 -2.11 14.71 17.05
N TYR A 35 -1.44 13.89 16.23
CA TYR A 35 -2.09 13.00 15.26
C TYR A 35 -3.08 12.04 15.91
N LEU A 36 -2.75 11.53 17.10
CA LEU A 36 -3.64 10.65 17.86
C LEU A 36 -4.95 11.34 18.23
N ARG A 37 -4.90 12.52 18.85
CA ARG A 37 -6.10 13.19 19.37
C ARG A 37 -6.92 13.80 18.24
N GLN A 38 -6.27 14.39 17.24
CA GLN A 38 -6.95 14.98 16.09
C GLN A 38 -7.73 13.91 15.30
N ALA A 39 -7.11 12.74 15.08
CA ALA A 39 -7.76 11.62 14.41
C ALA A 39 -8.96 11.08 15.19
N LEU A 40 -8.84 10.95 16.52
CA LEU A 40 -9.95 10.54 17.39
C LEU A 40 -11.10 11.56 17.43
N CYS A 41 -10.81 12.84 17.17
CA CYS A 41 -11.82 13.89 16.97
C CYS A 41 -12.39 13.92 15.54
N GLY A 42 -11.99 12.99 14.66
CA GLY A 42 -12.46 12.90 13.28
C GLY A 42 -11.89 13.96 12.35
N LYS A 43 -10.79 14.62 12.70
CA LYS A 43 -10.11 15.58 11.81
C LYS A 43 -9.39 14.83 10.70
N GLU A 44 -9.55 15.31 9.48
CA GLU A 44 -8.81 14.79 8.33
C GLU A 44 -7.31 15.10 8.51
N PHE A 45 -6.43 14.25 8.01
CA PHE A 45 -4.98 14.33 8.25
C PHE A 45 -4.40 15.69 7.81
N PHE A 46 -4.79 16.18 6.62
CA PHE A 46 -4.38 17.49 6.11
C PHE A 46 -4.82 18.68 7.00
N GLN A 47 -5.78 18.49 7.90
CA GLN A 47 -6.23 19.52 8.85
C GLN A 47 -5.41 19.52 10.14
N THR A 48 -4.61 18.48 10.37
CA THR A 48 -3.74 18.42 11.55
C THR A 48 -2.60 19.43 11.41
N PRO A 49 -2.05 19.95 12.52
CA PRO A 49 -0.83 20.75 12.44
C PRO A 49 0.30 19.93 11.81
N LYS A 50 1.11 20.51 10.91
CA LYS A 50 2.29 19.84 10.32
C LYS A 50 2.00 18.44 9.72
N PRO A 51 1.04 18.26 8.79
CA PRO A 51 0.67 16.97 8.19
C PRO A 51 1.67 16.49 7.13
N ARG A 52 2.95 16.58 7.49
CA ARG A 52 4.14 16.27 6.71
C ARG A 52 4.31 14.77 6.54
N TRP A 53 4.80 14.30 5.39
CA TRP A 53 4.93 12.85 5.13
C TRP A 53 5.84 12.13 6.12
N GLU A 54 6.85 12.82 6.67
CA GLU A 54 7.78 12.25 7.64
C GLU A 54 7.04 11.75 8.90
N SER A 55 5.89 12.35 9.21
CA SER A 55 5.04 11.95 10.33
C SER A 55 4.35 10.60 10.15
N LEU A 56 4.25 10.07 8.91
CA LEU A 56 3.70 8.74 8.68
C LEU A 56 4.53 7.66 9.39
N HIS A 57 5.85 7.87 9.53
CA HIS A 57 6.74 6.94 10.23
C HIS A 57 6.43 6.78 11.72
N PRO A 58 6.36 7.85 12.54
CA PRO A 58 5.92 7.72 13.91
C PRO A 58 4.43 7.38 14.04
N ILE A 59 3.56 7.77 13.09
CA ILE A 59 2.14 7.35 13.08
C ILE A 59 1.99 5.83 12.92
N MET A 60 2.84 5.16 12.13
CA MET A 60 2.88 3.68 12.10
C MET A 60 3.20 3.07 13.47
N GLY A 61 3.79 3.83 14.40
CA GLY A 61 3.95 3.43 15.80
C GLY A 61 2.62 3.16 16.50
N LEU A 62 1.52 3.81 16.10
CA LEU A 62 0.19 3.57 16.66
C LEU A 62 -0.28 2.14 16.38
N ALA A 63 -0.04 1.61 15.17
CA ALA A 63 -0.37 0.24 14.83
C ALA A 63 0.37 -0.76 15.74
N GLU A 64 1.67 -0.55 15.95
CA GLU A 64 2.47 -1.39 16.85
C GLU A 64 2.03 -1.27 18.32
N LEU A 65 1.65 -0.07 18.77
CA LEU A 65 1.13 0.14 20.13
C LEU A 65 -0.22 -0.53 20.34
N TYR A 66 -1.10 -0.57 19.33
CA TYR A 66 -2.33 -1.36 19.40
C TYR A 66 -2.00 -2.84 19.66
N TRP A 67 -1.08 -3.43 18.88
CA TRP A 67 -0.69 -4.84 19.06
C TRP A 67 -0.04 -5.13 20.40
N ILE A 68 0.71 -4.17 20.95
CA ILE A 68 1.41 -4.33 22.22
C ILE A 68 0.47 -4.15 23.42
N THR A 69 -0.41 -3.16 23.37
CA THR A 69 -1.18 -2.70 24.53
C THR A 69 -2.66 -3.11 24.51
N GLY A 70 -3.19 -3.51 23.34
CA GLY A 70 -4.61 -3.79 23.14
C GLY A 70 -5.52 -2.55 23.18
N ARG A 71 -4.98 -1.34 23.26
CA ARG A 71 -5.78 -0.11 23.35
C ARG A 71 -6.31 0.30 21.97
N ASP A 72 -7.63 0.21 21.80
CA ASP A 72 -8.29 0.40 20.50
C ASP A 72 -8.12 1.81 19.92
N GLN A 73 -7.93 2.83 20.75
CA GLN A 73 -7.72 4.22 20.30
C GLN A 73 -6.57 4.35 19.29
N TYR A 74 -5.52 3.53 19.42
CA TYR A 74 -4.39 3.57 18.50
C TYR A 74 -4.76 3.00 17.13
N ARG A 75 -5.56 1.93 17.11
CA ARG A 75 -6.14 1.37 15.88
C ARG A 75 -7.06 2.40 15.22
N GLN A 76 -8.01 2.95 15.97
CA GLN A 76 -8.99 3.91 15.46
C GLN A 76 -8.33 5.14 14.84
N ALA A 77 -7.35 5.73 15.53
CA ALA A 77 -6.61 6.87 15.01
C ALA A 77 -5.81 6.53 13.74
N PHE A 78 -5.11 5.38 13.74
CA PHE A 78 -4.34 4.93 12.58
C PHE A 78 -5.23 4.70 11.35
N GLU A 79 -6.36 4.00 11.52
CA GLU A 79 -7.33 3.76 10.45
C GLU A 79 -7.94 5.07 9.93
N GLN A 80 -8.30 5.99 10.82
CA GLN A 80 -8.89 7.28 10.44
C GLN A 80 -7.91 8.13 9.61
N ILE A 81 -6.65 8.23 10.03
CA ILE A 81 -5.61 8.95 9.28
C ILE A 81 -5.41 8.32 7.91
N TRP A 82 -5.34 6.98 7.84
CA TRP A 82 -5.16 6.27 6.58
C TRP A 82 -6.32 6.55 5.61
N TRP A 83 -7.57 6.45 6.08
CA TRP A 83 -8.75 6.73 5.26
C TRP A 83 -8.84 8.19 4.81
N SER A 84 -8.40 9.12 5.65
CA SER A 84 -8.29 10.53 5.28
C SER A 84 -7.35 10.71 4.07
N ILE A 85 -6.17 10.09 4.11
CA ILE A 85 -5.19 10.16 3.02
C ILE A 85 -5.74 9.53 1.73
N VAL A 86 -6.33 8.33 1.79
CA VAL A 86 -6.95 7.69 0.61
C VAL A 86 -7.95 8.62 -0.06
N LYS A 87 -8.77 9.29 0.74
CA LYS A 87 -9.87 10.11 0.27
C LYS A 87 -9.41 11.45 -0.30
N LEU A 88 -8.38 12.05 0.27
CA LEU A 88 -8.11 13.49 0.08
C LEU A 88 -6.70 13.83 -0.40
N ASP A 89 -5.75 12.89 -0.37
CA ASP A 89 -4.34 13.20 -0.66
C ASP A 89 -3.64 12.18 -1.58
N ARG A 90 -4.23 11.00 -1.76
CA ARG A 90 -3.71 9.95 -2.65
C ARG A 90 -4.04 10.30 -4.10
N HIS A 91 -3.03 10.42 -4.96
CA HIS A 91 -3.13 10.79 -6.37
C HIS A 91 -3.57 9.64 -7.29
N ASN A 92 -3.89 9.94 -8.55
CA ASN A 92 -4.37 8.94 -9.54
C ASN A 92 -3.40 7.78 -9.80
N ASN A 93 -2.10 8.01 -9.66
CA ASN A 93 -1.06 7.01 -9.80
C ASN A 93 -0.76 6.25 -8.49
N GLY A 94 -1.52 6.47 -7.42
CA GLY A 94 -1.24 5.90 -6.10
C GLY A 94 -0.14 6.63 -5.33
N GLY A 95 0.32 7.77 -5.84
CA GLY A 95 1.28 8.62 -5.17
C GLY A 95 0.66 9.35 -3.98
N PHE A 96 1.47 9.61 -2.98
CA PHE A 96 1.21 10.53 -1.87
C PHE A 96 2.52 11.27 -1.70
N THR A 97 2.62 12.59 -1.55
CA THR A 97 1.61 13.66 -1.61
C THR A 97 2.24 14.87 -2.30
N SER A 98 1.47 15.88 -2.65
CA SER A 98 1.98 17.14 -3.20
C SER A 98 2.75 17.94 -2.15
N PHE A 99 3.92 18.45 -2.55
CA PHE A 99 4.73 19.37 -1.73
C PHE A 99 5.10 18.81 -0.35
N GLU A 100 5.33 17.50 -0.27
CA GLU A 100 5.81 16.81 0.93
C GLU A 100 4.87 16.89 2.16
N GLU A 101 3.60 17.27 1.94
CA GLU A 101 2.60 17.46 3.00
C GLU A 101 1.20 17.11 2.49
N ALA A 102 0.33 16.56 3.34
CA ALA A 102 -1.07 16.36 2.97
C ALA A 102 -1.76 17.72 2.78
N GLN A 103 -2.38 17.92 1.62
CA GLN A 103 -3.01 19.17 1.18
C GLN A 103 -4.54 19.13 1.25
N GLY A 104 -5.15 17.95 1.41
CA GLY A 104 -6.57 17.75 1.17
C GLY A 104 -6.94 17.97 -0.31
N ASN A 105 -5.98 17.76 -1.20
CA ASN A 105 -6.15 17.95 -2.63
C ASN A 105 -5.36 16.92 -3.46
N PRO A 106 -6.00 15.85 -3.96
CA PRO A 106 -5.32 14.86 -4.80
C PRO A 106 -5.09 15.37 -6.24
N TYR A 107 -5.57 16.57 -6.57
CA TYR A 107 -5.44 17.20 -7.89
C TYR A 107 -4.32 18.24 -7.95
N ASP A 108 -3.63 18.46 -6.83
CA ASP A 108 -2.51 19.41 -6.78
C ASP A 108 -1.34 18.93 -7.66
N LEU A 109 -0.88 19.81 -8.55
CA LEU A 109 0.13 19.53 -9.57
C LEU A 109 1.57 19.78 -9.09
N ARG A 110 1.78 20.20 -7.84
CA ARG A 110 3.12 20.31 -7.24
C ARG A 110 3.77 18.92 -7.11
N ALA A 111 5.07 18.93 -6.81
CA ALA A 111 5.86 17.71 -6.81
C ALA A 111 5.29 16.62 -5.89
N ILE A 112 5.17 15.42 -6.44
CA ILE A 112 4.83 14.19 -5.70
C ILE A 112 6.15 13.49 -5.40
N GLU A 113 6.71 13.74 -4.22
CA GLU A 113 7.99 13.18 -3.83
C GLU A 113 7.91 11.65 -3.69
N SER A 114 8.87 10.93 -4.28
CA SER A 114 8.94 9.47 -4.21
C SER A 114 9.02 8.93 -2.79
N CYS A 115 9.76 9.58 -1.88
CA CYS A 115 9.83 9.18 -0.45
C CYS A 115 8.47 9.24 0.25
N CYS A 116 7.66 10.26 -0.04
CA CYS A 116 6.29 10.35 0.47
C CYS A 116 5.48 9.11 0.07
N THR A 117 5.62 8.67 -1.18
CA THR A 117 4.89 7.50 -1.70
C THR A 117 5.39 6.20 -1.07
N ILE A 118 6.70 6.07 -0.83
CA ILE A 118 7.26 4.91 -0.11
C ILE A 118 6.78 4.87 1.34
N ALA A 119 6.68 6.02 2.02
CA ALA A 119 6.12 6.10 3.37
C ALA A 119 4.63 5.73 3.39
N TRP A 120 3.86 6.18 2.39
CA TRP A 120 2.47 5.77 2.18
C TRP A 120 2.32 4.26 2.02
N ILE A 121 3.09 3.63 1.13
CA ILE A 121 3.04 2.17 0.92
C ILE A 121 3.38 1.43 2.22
N ALA A 122 4.41 1.87 2.95
CA ALA A 122 4.76 1.27 4.24
C ALA A 122 3.62 1.34 5.25
N MET A 123 2.96 2.50 5.35
CA MET A 123 1.78 2.68 6.21
C MET A 123 0.63 1.78 5.76
N THR A 124 0.39 1.67 4.46
CA THR A 124 -0.66 0.83 3.88
C THR A 124 -0.42 -0.66 4.13
N VAL A 125 0.83 -1.13 4.14
CA VAL A 125 1.17 -2.50 4.57
C VAL A 125 0.74 -2.75 6.02
N GLU A 126 0.98 -1.80 6.93
CA GLU A 126 0.53 -1.91 8.33
C GLU A 126 -1.00 -1.86 8.44
N MET A 127 -1.67 -1.03 7.64
CA MET A 127 -3.13 -1.00 7.54
C MET A 127 -3.69 -2.33 7.06
N LEU A 128 -3.05 -2.99 6.09
CA LEU A 128 -3.49 -4.28 5.57
C LEU A 128 -3.33 -5.38 6.63
N LYS A 129 -2.19 -5.40 7.34
CA LYS A 129 -1.95 -6.32 8.47
C LYS A 129 -2.99 -6.16 9.58
N MET A 130 -3.42 -4.92 9.82
CA MET A 130 -4.39 -4.57 10.86
C MET A 130 -5.82 -4.96 10.51
N THR A 131 -6.25 -4.66 9.30
CA THR A 131 -7.66 -4.75 8.92
C THR A 131 -8.00 -5.98 8.11
N MET A 132 -7.02 -6.58 7.42
CA MET A 132 -7.24 -7.61 6.40
C MET A 132 -8.34 -7.21 5.42
N ASN A 133 -8.38 -5.93 5.05
CA ASN A 133 -9.34 -5.36 4.11
C ASN A 133 -8.75 -5.36 2.70
N SER A 134 -9.45 -5.98 1.74
CA SER A 134 -8.97 -6.10 0.36
C SER A 134 -8.80 -4.75 -0.33
N ILE A 135 -9.57 -3.73 0.05
CA ILE A 135 -9.45 -2.38 -0.51
C ILE A 135 -8.08 -1.77 -0.17
N VAL A 136 -7.54 -2.10 1.00
CA VAL A 136 -6.19 -1.66 1.40
C VAL A 136 -5.12 -2.32 0.52
N ALA A 137 -5.34 -3.57 0.12
CA ALA A 137 -4.47 -4.25 -0.84
C ALA A 137 -4.64 -3.71 -2.28
N ASP A 138 -5.82 -3.18 -2.64
CA ASP A 138 -6.02 -2.47 -3.91
C ASP A 138 -5.19 -1.17 -3.95
N GLU A 139 -5.11 -0.43 -2.84
CA GLU A 139 -4.24 0.75 -2.73
C GLU A 139 -2.74 0.38 -2.83
N LEU A 140 -2.31 -0.73 -2.24
CA LEU A 140 -0.94 -1.23 -2.41
C LEU A 140 -0.64 -1.59 -3.85
N GLU A 141 -1.57 -2.28 -4.52
CA GLU A 141 -1.45 -2.64 -5.93
C GLU A 141 -1.38 -1.37 -6.80
N LEU A 142 -2.27 -0.40 -6.58
CA LEU A 142 -2.29 0.88 -7.29
C LEU A 142 -0.94 1.59 -7.18
N SER A 143 -0.47 1.86 -5.96
CA SER A 143 0.82 2.54 -5.75
C SER A 143 2.00 1.74 -6.29
N THR A 144 1.97 0.41 -6.19
CA THR A 144 3.05 -0.47 -6.65
C THR A 144 3.16 -0.49 -8.17
N LEU A 145 2.05 -0.75 -8.87
CA LEU A 145 2.04 -0.88 -10.33
C LEU A 145 2.18 0.45 -11.05
N ASN A 146 1.85 1.57 -10.40
CA ASN A 146 1.85 2.89 -11.02
C ASN A 146 2.98 3.77 -10.49
N SER A 147 2.92 4.27 -9.26
CA SER A 147 3.98 5.14 -8.74
C SER A 147 5.33 4.44 -8.56
N VAL A 148 5.40 3.22 -8.01
CA VAL A 148 6.71 2.54 -7.78
C VAL A 148 7.37 2.12 -9.08
N VAL A 149 6.62 1.54 -10.02
CA VAL A 149 7.18 1.27 -11.37
C VAL A 149 7.50 2.60 -12.07
N GLY A 150 6.59 3.57 -12.00
CA GLY A 150 6.70 4.86 -12.66
C GLY A 150 7.88 5.71 -12.17
N MET A 151 8.25 5.63 -10.90
CA MET A 151 9.37 6.41 -10.37
C MET A 151 10.74 5.90 -10.83
N HIS A 152 10.85 4.67 -11.33
CA HIS A 152 12.14 4.10 -11.77
C HIS A 152 12.34 4.22 -13.29
N SER A 153 13.58 4.43 -13.71
CA SER A 153 13.96 4.27 -15.12
C SER A 153 13.79 2.80 -15.54
N SER A 154 13.58 2.56 -16.84
CA SER A 154 13.49 1.18 -17.38
C SER A 154 14.76 0.36 -17.12
N THR A 155 15.91 1.03 -16.97
CA THR A 155 17.19 0.40 -16.63
C THR A 155 17.42 0.21 -15.13
N GLY A 156 16.56 0.79 -14.27
CA GLY A 156 16.75 0.85 -12.82
C GLY A 156 17.91 1.73 -12.35
N ARG A 157 18.60 2.43 -13.26
CA ARG A 157 19.79 3.24 -12.96
C ARG A 157 19.49 4.52 -12.18
N TRP A 158 18.28 5.04 -12.30
CA TRP A 158 17.85 6.25 -11.60
C TRP A 158 16.37 6.16 -11.25
N SER A 159 15.98 6.94 -10.25
CA SER A 159 14.59 7.20 -9.91
C SER A 159 14.29 8.70 -9.91
N THR A 160 13.00 9.02 -9.97
CA THR A 160 12.49 10.39 -9.87
C THR A 160 12.49 10.85 -8.41
N TYR A 161 12.70 12.15 -8.19
CA TYR A 161 12.24 12.80 -6.96
C TYR A 161 10.75 13.10 -7.11
N ASN A 162 10.36 13.87 -8.14
CA ASN A 162 8.97 14.14 -8.46
C ASN A 162 8.40 13.10 -9.45
N THR A 163 7.33 12.41 -9.07
CA THR A 163 6.60 11.47 -9.94
C THR A 163 5.22 12.04 -10.29
N PRO A 164 5.13 13.02 -11.21
CA PRO A 164 3.90 13.76 -11.48
C PRO A 164 2.82 12.87 -12.11
N MET A 165 1.55 13.23 -11.88
CA MET A 165 0.40 12.52 -12.45
C MET A 165 0.31 12.59 -13.98
N ASN A 166 0.86 13.67 -14.57
CA ASN A 166 0.59 14.07 -15.95
C ASN A 166 1.84 14.52 -16.72
N GLY A 167 3.02 14.20 -16.18
CA GLY A 167 4.22 14.95 -16.52
C GLY A 167 5.41 14.13 -16.98
N LEU A 168 6.40 14.85 -17.47
CA LEU A 168 7.70 14.30 -17.80
C LEU A 168 8.43 13.86 -16.53
N ARG A 169 8.77 12.57 -16.48
CA ARG A 169 9.66 12.01 -15.45
C ARG A 169 11.09 12.50 -15.69
N ARG A 170 11.72 13.01 -14.64
CA ARG A 170 13.11 13.45 -14.67
C ARG A 170 13.92 12.66 -13.65
N GLY A 171 15.12 12.24 -14.05
CA GLY A 171 16.09 11.74 -13.07
C GLY A 171 16.38 12.82 -12.05
N GLN A 172 16.54 12.41 -10.79
CA GLN A 172 16.64 13.34 -9.67
C GLN A 172 17.68 14.45 -9.83
N THR A 173 18.84 14.15 -10.43
CA THR A 173 19.90 15.16 -10.67
C THR A 173 19.50 16.27 -11.64
N ASN A 174 18.44 16.05 -12.43
CA ASN A 174 17.95 16.96 -13.47
C ASN A 174 16.57 17.54 -13.11
N ASP A 175 16.11 17.33 -11.88
CA ASP A 175 14.84 17.80 -11.37
C ASP A 175 15.08 19.02 -10.47
N ALA A 176 14.59 20.19 -10.89
CA ALA A 176 14.75 21.43 -10.13
C ALA A 176 13.98 21.42 -8.79
N THR A 177 13.06 20.47 -8.61
CA THR A 177 12.37 20.25 -7.33
C THR A 177 13.19 19.39 -6.37
N ALA A 178 14.23 18.71 -6.85
CA ALA A 178 15.13 17.92 -6.03
C ALA A 178 16.23 18.80 -5.42
N GLY A 179 16.25 18.92 -4.09
CA GLY A 179 17.29 19.67 -3.35
C GLY A 179 18.06 18.85 -2.30
N HIS A 180 17.64 17.60 -2.03
CA HIS A 180 18.11 16.81 -0.89
C HIS A 180 19.14 15.75 -1.29
N PHE A 181 20.29 16.17 -1.81
CA PHE A 181 21.40 15.26 -2.14
C PHE A 181 22.64 15.53 -1.30
N ARG A 182 23.49 14.52 -1.17
CA ARG A 182 24.78 14.66 -0.49
C ARG A 182 25.71 15.55 -1.32
N GLU A 183 26.35 16.51 -0.68
CA GLU A 183 27.38 17.34 -1.32
C GLU A 183 28.47 16.46 -1.95
N GLY A 184 28.81 16.72 -3.21
CA GLY A 184 29.76 15.91 -3.98
C GLY A 184 29.24 14.57 -4.50
N SER A 185 27.96 14.23 -4.27
CA SER A 185 27.31 13.00 -4.78
C SER A 185 25.83 13.28 -5.09
N PRO A 186 25.51 14.06 -6.14
CA PRO A 186 24.14 14.51 -6.45
C PRO A 186 23.16 13.37 -6.74
N GLU A 187 23.66 12.19 -7.12
CA GLU A 187 22.89 10.95 -7.29
C GLU A 187 22.49 10.28 -5.97
N LEU A 188 23.16 10.64 -4.86
CA LEU A 188 22.89 10.07 -3.54
C LEU A 188 21.95 10.99 -2.75
N SER A 189 20.69 10.57 -2.64
CA SER A 189 19.63 11.27 -1.93
C SER A 189 18.79 10.30 -1.10
N CYS A 190 17.84 10.83 -0.31
CA CYS A 190 16.84 9.98 0.34
C CYS A 190 16.01 9.19 -0.67
N CYS A 191 15.56 9.82 -1.77
CA CYS A 191 14.75 9.16 -2.79
C CYS A 191 15.52 8.02 -3.45
N SER A 192 16.76 8.25 -3.90
CA SER A 192 17.51 7.24 -4.65
C SER A 192 17.81 5.98 -3.83
N VAL A 193 17.93 6.10 -2.50
CA VAL A 193 18.11 4.94 -1.61
C VAL A 193 16.80 4.33 -1.11
N ASN A 194 15.71 5.10 -1.07
CA ASN A 194 14.44 4.66 -0.51
C ASN A 194 13.48 4.08 -1.57
N THR A 195 13.50 4.56 -2.82
CA THR A 195 12.59 4.07 -3.87
C THR A 195 12.67 2.56 -4.13
N PRO A 196 13.83 1.88 -4.07
CA PRO A 196 13.89 0.42 -4.26
C PRO A 196 13.11 -0.37 -3.20
N ARG A 197 12.87 0.22 -2.02
CA ARG A 197 12.06 -0.37 -0.96
C ARG A 197 10.62 -0.63 -1.42
N GLY A 198 10.10 0.16 -2.37
CA GLY A 198 8.77 -0.06 -2.95
C GLY A 198 8.60 -1.48 -3.50
N PHE A 199 9.57 -1.95 -4.30
CA PHE A 199 9.59 -3.33 -4.78
C PHE A 199 9.83 -4.34 -3.66
N GLY A 200 10.73 -4.04 -2.72
CA GLY A 200 11.03 -4.93 -1.59
C GLY A 200 9.81 -5.23 -0.71
N MET A 201 8.95 -4.23 -0.50
CA MET A 201 7.73 -4.36 0.30
C MET A 201 6.68 -5.27 -0.34
N LEU A 202 6.80 -5.63 -1.63
CA LEU A 202 5.91 -6.63 -2.25
C LEU A 202 5.88 -7.93 -1.44
N SER A 203 7.03 -8.35 -0.90
CA SER A 203 7.13 -9.54 -0.07
C SER A 203 6.37 -9.45 1.27
N ASP A 204 6.09 -8.25 1.76
CA ASP A 204 5.39 -8.03 3.03
C ASP A 204 3.86 -8.19 2.91
N TRP A 205 3.31 -8.05 1.69
CA TRP A 205 1.86 -8.05 1.47
C TRP A 205 1.37 -9.02 0.39
N ALA A 206 2.23 -9.49 -0.53
CA ALA A 206 1.83 -10.36 -1.64
C ALA A 206 1.15 -11.66 -1.18
N LEU A 207 1.77 -12.36 -0.23
CA LEU A 207 1.24 -13.57 0.40
C LEU A 207 1.34 -13.43 1.93
N MET A 208 0.20 -13.22 2.57
CA MET A 208 0.07 -13.10 4.01
C MET A 208 -0.50 -14.38 4.63
N LYS A 209 -0.50 -14.45 5.95
CA LYS A 209 -1.12 -15.54 6.70
C LYS A 209 -1.85 -15.02 7.93
N ASP A 210 -2.89 -15.73 8.31
CA ASP A 210 -3.60 -15.54 9.57
C ASP A 210 -3.78 -16.88 10.31
N LYS A 211 -4.69 -16.92 11.29
CA LYS A 211 -4.98 -18.14 12.05
C LYS A 211 -5.65 -19.24 11.23
N GLN A 212 -6.34 -18.89 10.13
CA GLN A 212 -7.13 -19.81 9.31
C GLN A 212 -6.33 -20.35 8.12
N GLY A 213 -5.39 -19.57 7.58
CA GLY A 213 -4.51 -20.02 6.51
C GLY A 213 -3.80 -18.88 5.79
N LEU A 214 -3.86 -18.91 4.46
CA LEU A 214 -3.14 -18.00 3.57
C LEU A 214 -4.07 -16.94 2.98
N ILE A 215 -3.50 -15.76 2.72
CA ILE A 215 -4.16 -14.66 2.03
C ILE A 215 -3.27 -14.24 0.86
N LEU A 216 -3.76 -14.48 -0.36
CA LEU A 216 -3.10 -14.07 -1.60
C LEU A 216 -3.65 -12.70 -2.03
N ASN A 217 -2.80 -11.68 -1.98
CA ASN A 217 -3.15 -10.32 -2.37
C ASN A 217 -2.59 -9.97 -3.76
N TYR A 218 -1.32 -10.26 -4.01
CA TYR A 218 -0.67 -9.86 -5.26
C TYR A 218 -0.88 -10.90 -6.36
N TYR A 219 -1.25 -10.42 -7.54
CA TYR A 219 -1.34 -11.20 -8.76
C TYR A 219 -0.21 -10.80 -9.71
N GLY A 220 0.52 -11.80 -10.21
CA GLY A 220 1.64 -11.64 -11.14
C GLY A 220 2.50 -12.90 -11.20
N PRO A 221 3.32 -13.09 -12.26
CA PRO A 221 4.20 -14.25 -12.41
C PRO A 221 5.08 -14.42 -11.17
N SER A 222 4.87 -15.50 -10.41
CA SER A 222 5.54 -15.66 -9.11
C SER A 222 5.45 -17.08 -8.55
N ILE A 223 6.40 -17.41 -7.67
CA ILE A 223 6.36 -18.58 -6.80
C ILE A 223 6.56 -18.06 -5.37
N MET A 224 5.56 -18.30 -4.52
CA MET A 224 5.57 -17.85 -3.12
C MET A 224 5.39 -19.03 -2.19
N THR A 225 6.20 -19.10 -1.14
CA THR A 225 6.12 -20.18 -0.14
C THR A 225 5.94 -19.61 1.26
N ALA A 226 4.93 -20.13 1.97
CA ALA A 226 4.64 -19.73 3.34
C ALA A 226 4.58 -20.96 4.26
N LYS A 227 5.09 -20.81 5.49
CA LYS A 227 4.94 -21.80 6.56
C LYS A 227 3.70 -21.47 7.39
N LEU A 228 2.66 -22.31 7.29
CA LEU A 228 1.44 -22.22 8.08
C LEU A 228 1.63 -22.79 9.49
N LYS A 229 2.33 -23.93 9.58
CA LYS A 229 2.70 -24.62 10.84
C LYS A 229 4.14 -25.13 10.72
N PRO A 230 4.82 -25.50 11.82
CA PRO A 230 6.18 -26.05 11.75
C PRO A 230 6.33 -27.21 10.75
N SER A 231 5.31 -28.07 10.64
CA SER A 231 5.29 -29.22 9.72
C SER A 231 4.49 -29.00 8.42
N LEU A 232 4.09 -27.76 8.10
CA LEU A 232 3.25 -27.48 6.94
C LEU A 232 3.70 -26.19 6.25
N SER A 233 4.40 -26.37 5.13
CA SER A 233 4.65 -25.31 4.14
C SER A 233 3.67 -25.46 2.98
N VAL A 234 3.31 -24.35 2.37
CA VAL A 234 2.46 -24.29 1.19
C VAL A 234 3.12 -23.37 0.18
N THR A 235 3.27 -23.87 -1.05
CA THR A 235 3.76 -23.10 -2.19
C THR A 235 2.59 -22.76 -3.10
N LEU A 236 2.50 -21.49 -3.48
CA LEU A 236 1.60 -20.97 -4.50
C LEU A 236 2.43 -20.57 -5.72
N ALA A 237 2.17 -21.20 -6.86
CA ALA A 237 2.77 -20.80 -8.14
C ALA A 237 1.70 -20.13 -9.00
N GLN A 238 1.99 -18.95 -9.52
CA GLN A 238 1.10 -18.14 -10.34
C GLN A 238 1.58 -18.11 -11.79
N GLU A 239 0.71 -18.51 -12.72
CA GLU A 239 0.89 -18.40 -14.17
C GLU A 239 -0.14 -17.37 -14.68
N THR A 240 0.33 -16.24 -15.22
CA THR A 240 -0.53 -15.11 -15.63
C THR A 240 0.25 -14.09 -16.44
N GLU A 241 -0.39 -13.37 -17.36
CA GLU A 241 0.13 -12.12 -17.96
C GLU A 241 -0.41 -10.86 -17.25
N TYR A 242 -1.06 -11.00 -16.09
CA TYR A 242 -1.50 -9.87 -15.28
C TYR A 242 -0.33 -8.93 -14.97
N PRO A 243 -0.50 -7.60 -15.09
CA PRO A 243 -1.76 -6.86 -15.26
C PRO A 243 -2.25 -6.64 -16.70
N ILE A 244 -1.64 -7.27 -17.72
CA ILE A 244 -2.06 -7.11 -19.14
C ILE A 244 -3.38 -7.84 -19.40
N GLU A 245 -3.56 -9.04 -18.85
CA GLU A 245 -4.82 -9.80 -18.92
C GLU A 245 -5.33 -10.17 -17.52
N GLY A 246 -6.64 -10.42 -17.41
CA GLY A 246 -7.31 -10.72 -16.13
C GLY A 246 -7.14 -12.16 -15.64
N ARG A 247 -6.61 -13.04 -16.49
CA ARG A 247 -6.49 -14.47 -16.20
C ARG A 247 -5.32 -14.76 -15.27
N VAL A 248 -5.60 -15.37 -14.13
CA VAL A 248 -4.58 -15.85 -13.17
C VAL A 248 -4.81 -17.32 -12.85
N VAL A 249 -3.79 -18.16 -13.08
CA VAL A 249 -3.80 -19.56 -12.67
C VAL A 249 -2.92 -19.72 -11.44
N VAL A 250 -3.49 -20.19 -10.34
CA VAL A 250 -2.75 -20.46 -9.09
C VAL A 250 -2.72 -21.96 -8.83
N ARG A 251 -1.52 -22.52 -8.74
CA ARG A 251 -1.29 -23.90 -8.30
C ARG A 251 -0.96 -23.91 -6.82
N VAL A 252 -1.69 -24.71 -6.05
CA VAL A 252 -1.52 -24.86 -4.61
C VAL A 252 -0.80 -26.18 -4.31
N THR A 253 0.37 -26.09 -3.70
CA THR A 253 1.20 -27.26 -3.37
C THR A 253 1.55 -27.25 -1.89
N PRO A 254 0.73 -27.89 -1.02
CA PRO A 254 1.10 -28.10 0.37
C PRO A 254 2.12 -29.23 0.50
N SER A 255 3.03 -29.15 1.49
CA SER A 255 4.03 -30.20 1.74
C SER A 255 3.43 -31.56 2.11
N LYS A 256 2.18 -31.56 2.60
CA LYS A 256 1.32 -32.72 2.80
C LYS A 256 -0.14 -32.28 2.71
N ALA A 257 -1.04 -33.17 2.32
CA ALA A 257 -2.46 -32.84 2.22
C ALA A 257 -3.00 -32.34 3.58
N ALA A 258 -3.54 -31.11 3.59
CA ALA A 258 -3.90 -30.42 4.83
C ALA A 258 -5.11 -29.51 4.62
N GLU A 259 -5.86 -29.27 5.69
CA GLU A 259 -6.97 -28.32 5.72
C GLU A 259 -6.50 -26.92 6.13
N PHE A 260 -6.85 -25.92 5.33
CA PHE A 260 -6.64 -24.51 5.62
C PHE A 260 -7.49 -23.64 4.69
N ALA A 261 -7.72 -22.40 5.10
CA ALA A 261 -8.33 -21.39 4.25
C ALA A 261 -7.28 -20.79 3.30
N LEU A 262 -7.60 -20.71 2.01
CA LEU A 262 -6.92 -19.83 1.07
C LEU A 262 -7.89 -18.69 0.71
N LYS A 263 -7.50 -17.47 1.06
CA LYS A 263 -8.26 -16.25 0.80
C LYS A 263 -7.65 -15.57 -0.43
N LEU A 264 -8.44 -15.38 -1.47
CA LEU A 264 -8.04 -14.72 -2.71
C LEU A 264 -8.61 -13.31 -2.70
N ARG A 265 -7.79 -12.28 -2.88
CA ARG A 265 -8.27 -10.90 -3.00
C ARG A 265 -9.15 -10.76 -4.24
N ILE A 266 -10.36 -10.23 -4.07
CA ILE A 266 -11.18 -9.80 -5.20
C ILE A 266 -11.08 -8.28 -5.25
N PRO A 267 -10.32 -7.70 -6.20
CA PRO A 267 -10.11 -6.26 -6.26
C PRO A 267 -11.44 -5.52 -6.36
N HIS A 268 -11.59 -4.39 -5.67
CA HIS A 268 -12.83 -3.63 -5.66
C HIS A 268 -13.24 -3.15 -7.06
N TRP A 269 -12.26 -2.83 -7.90
CA TRP A 269 -12.49 -2.41 -9.28
C TRP A 269 -12.93 -3.57 -10.20
N SER A 270 -12.65 -4.83 -9.84
CA SER A 270 -12.98 -6.01 -10.65
C SER A 270 -14.43 -6.44 -10.42
N LYS A 271 -15.38 -5.91 -11.22
CA LYS A 271 -16.82 -6.08 -10.95
C LYS A 271 -17.37 -7.47 -11.27
N ARG A 272 -16.83 -8.14 -12.31
CA ARG A 272 -17.28 -9.45 -12.78
C ARG A 272 -16.17 -10.51 -12.68
N THR A 273 -15.68 -10.73 -11.48
CA THR A 273 -14.66 -11.77 -11.24
C THR A 273 -15.26 -13.17 -11.23
N SER A 274 -14.60 -14.14 -11.87
CA SER A 274 -14.95 -15.56 -11.76
C SER A 274 -13.81 -16.39 -11.18
N ILE A 275 -14.15 -17.42 -10.40
CA ILE A 275 -13.19 -18.36 -9.82
C ILE A 275 -13.64 -19.79 -10.10
N ARG A 276 -12.71 -20.63 -10.55
CA ARG A 276 -12.88 -22.08 -10.64
C ARG A 276 -11.80 -22.79 -9.83
N LEU A 277 -12.20 -23.83 -9.09
CA LEU A 277 -11.32 -24.73 -8.37
C LEU A 277 -11.41 -26.11 -9.01
N ASN A 278 -10.31 -26.57 -9.60
CA ASN A 278 -10.26 -27.82 -10.38
C ASN A 278 -11.42 -27.93 -11.39
N GLY A 279 -11.69 -26.83 -12.11
CA GLY A 279 -12.77 -26.72 -13.10
C GLY A 279 -14.16 -26.44 -12.54
N LYS A 280 -14.38 -26.49 -11.22
CA LYS A 280 -15.69 -26.21 -10.59
C LYS A 280 -15.81 -24.75 -10.15
N THR A 281 -16.86 -24.07 -10.57
CA THR A 281 -17.11 -22.67 -10.21
C THR A 281 -17.30 -22.49 -8.70
N ILE A 282 -16.65 -21.47 -8.14
CA ILE A 282 -16.87 -20.98 -6.78
C ILE A 282 -17.89 -19.83 -6.85
N SER A 283 -18.98 -19.94 -6.11
CA SER A 283 -20.04 -18.93 -6.05
C SER A 283 -19.72 -17.82 -5.02
N ASN A 284 -20.53 -16.77 -5.02
CA ASN A 284 -20.47 -15.66 -4.05
C ASN A 284 -19.14 -14.87 -4.04
N VAL A 285 -18.48 -14.79 -5.19
CA VAL A 285 -17.34 -13.90 -5.40
C VAL A 285 -17.83 -12.46 -5.44
N LYS A 286 -17.31 -11.61 -4.55
CA LYS A 286 -17.76 -10.21 -4.40
C LYS A 286 -16.57 -9.24 -4.50
N PRO A 287 -16.67 -8.18 -5.32
CA PRO A 287 -15.62 -7.16 -5.42
C PRO A 287 -15.38 -6.48 -4.07
N GLY A 288 -14.12 -6.19 -3.75
CA GLY A 288 -13.75 -5.54 -2.50
C GLY A 288 -13.91 -6.45 -1.29
N GLN A 289 -13.80 -7.77 -1.50
CA GLN A 289 -13.75 -8.78 -0.44
C GLN A 289 -12.71 -9.84 -0.76
N TYR A 290 -12.46 -10.73 0.20
CA TYR A 290 -11.71 -11.96 -0.05
C TYR A 290 -12.64 -13.12 -0.37
N ALA A 291 -12.40 -13.83 -1.47
CA ALA A 291 -13.01 -15.12 -1.71
C ALA A 291 -12.31 -16.18 -0.84
N VAL A 292 -13.03 -16.74 0.12
CA VAL A 292 -12.48 -17.70 1.08
C VAL A 292 -12.76 -19.12 0.63
N ILE A 293 -11.71 -19.88 0.34
CA ILE A 293 -11.80 -21.30 0.02
C ILE A 293 -11.19 -22.09 1.18
N ASN A 294 -12.03 -22.62 2.06
CA ASN A 294 -11.61 -23.46 3.18
C ASN A 294 -11.90 -24.93 2.89
N ARG A 295 -10.84 -25.73 2.72
CA ARG A 295 -10.94 -27.16 2.42
C ARG A 295 -9.64 -27.89 2.69
N ARG A 296 -9.65 -29.21 2.50
CA ARG A 296 -8.44 -30.01 2.39
C ARG A 296 -7.80 -29.84 1.01
N TRP A 297 -6.59 -29.29 1.01
CA TRP A 297 -5.77 -29.07 -0.17
C TRP A 297 -4.84 -30.26 -0.42
N LYS A 298 -4.62 -30.59 -1.69
CA LYS A 298 -3.67 -31.60 -2.16
C LYS A 298 -2.64 -30.94 -3.11
N PRO A 299 -1.46 -31.54 -3.28
CA PRO A 299 -0.50 -31.07 -4.29
C PRO A 299 -1.15 -30.86 -5.65
N ASN A 300 -0.85 -29.72 -6.28
CA ASN A 300 -1.32 -29.32 -7.60
C ASN A 300 -2.84 -29.06 -7.72
N ASP A 301 -3.57 -28.85 -6.61
CA ASP A 301 -4.90 -28.24 -6.70
C ASP A 301 -4.77 -26.91 -7.46
N ARG A 302 -5.68 -26.68 -8.42
CA ARG A 302 -5.61 -25.58 -9.38
C ARG A 302 -6.79 -24.63 -9.17
N ILE A 303 -6.47 -23.34 -9.10
CA ILE A 303 -7.44 -22.25 -9.08
C ILE A 303 -7.26 -21.45 -10.36
N ASP A 304 -8.34 -21.27 -11.11
CA ASP A 304 -8.40 -20.36 -12.24
C ASP A 304 -9.24 -19.15 -11.82
N LEU A 305 -8.61 -17.98 -11.79
CA LEU A 305 -9.23 -16.68 -11.52
C LEU A 305 -9.28 -15.89 -12.83
N ASP A 306 -10.41 -15.23 -13.07
CA ASP A 306 -10.58 -14.30 -14.19
C ASP A 306 -11.06 -12.97 -13.64
N LEU A 307 -10.16 -11.97 -13.64
CA LEU A 307 -10.40 -10.62 -13.17
C LEU A 307 -10.99 -9.76 -14.29
N ASP A 308 -12.09 -9.09 -13.99
CA ASP A 308 -12.68 -8.08 -14.88
C ASP A 308 -11.79 -6.83 -14.95
N LEU A 309 -11.03 -6.69 -16.05
CA LEU A 309 -10.19 -5.53 -16.37
C LEU A 309 -10.96 -4.43 -17.13
N SER A 310 -12.29 -4.37 -17.02
CA SER A 310 -13.06 -3.25 -17.58
C SER A 310 -12.52 -1.91 -17.08
N LEU A 311 -12.41 -0.95 -18.00
CA LEU A 311 -11.90 0.38 -17.69
C LEU A 311 -12.81 1.08 -16.68
N HIS A 312 -12.18 1.73 -15.72
CA HIS A 312 -12.82 2.68 -14.83
C HIS A 312 -12.14 4.04 -14.93
N PHE A 313 -12.89 5.07 -14.57
CA PHE A 313 -12.52 6.45 -14.77
C PHE A 313 -12.46 7.16 -13.44
N TRP A 314 -11.39 7.95 -13.23
CA TRP A 314 -11.36 8.94 -12.17
C TRP A 314 -11.38 10.33 -12.79
N ILE A 315 -12.51 11.00 -12.64
CA ILE A 315 -12.75 12.36 -13.13
C ILE A 315 -11.92 13.36 -12.33
N GLY A 316 -11.14 14.16 -13.06
CA GLY A 316 -10.35 15.25 -12.52
C GLY A 316 -11.24 16.37 -11.98
N GLN A 317 -10.81 16.96 -10.87
CA GLN A 317 -11.46 18.15 -10.28
C GLN A 317 -10.38 19.20 -9.97
N LYS A 318 -10.81 20.38 -9.52
CA LYS A 318 -9.92 21.51 -9.18
C LYS A 318 -8.93 21.80 -10.31
N GLU A 319 -7.62 21.75 -10.05
CA GLU A 319 -6.57 22.02 -11.04
C GLU A 319 -6.58 21.05 -12.22
N CYS A 320 -7.23 19.90 -12.08
CA CYS A 320 -7.38 18.87 -13.10
C CYS A 320 -8.79 18.81 -13.70
N GLN A 321 -9.62 19.85 -13.54
CA GLN A 321 -10.96 19.88 -14.13
C GLN A 321 -10.90 19.72 -15.66
N GLY A 322 -11.81 18.91 -16.21
CA GLY A 322 -11.84 18.59 -17.64
C GLY A 322 -10.91 17.44 -18.06
N LEU A 323 -10.12 16.90 -17.13
CA LEU A 323 -9.28 15.71 -17.36
C LEU A 323 -9.91 14.46 -16.74
N ALA A 324 -9.52 13.29 -17.23
CA ALA A 324 -9.86 12.01 -16.61
C ALA A 324 -8.67 11.04 -16.64
N SER A 325 -8.49 10.32 -15.54
CA SER A 325 -7.66 9.12 -15.49
C SER A 325 -8.46 7.92 -15.97
N VAL A 326 -7.84 7.09 -16.80
CA VAL A 326 -8.39 5.82 -17.26
C VAL A 326 -7.53 4.70 -16.74
N SER A 327 -8.12 3.76 -16.02
CA SER A 327 -7.39 2.65 -15.41
C SER A 327 -8.17 1.34 -15.45
N ALA A 328 -7.42 0.25 -15.50
CA ALA A 328 -7.84 -1.04 -14.95
C ALA A 328 -6.98 -1.26 -13.68
N ALA A 329 -6.13 -2.28 -13.64
CA ALA A 329 -5.11 -2.40 -12.58
C ALA A 329 -3.97 -1.36 -12.72
N ILE A 330 -3.66 -0.96 -13.96
CA ILE A 330 -2.68 0.09 -14.29
C ILE A 330 -3.43 1.35 -14.76
N LEU A 331 -2.92 2.52 -14.40
CA LEU A 331 -3.26 3.80 -14.99
C LEU A 331 -2.77 3.82 -16.45
N SER A 332 -3.70 3.57 -17.37
CA SER A 332 -3.40 3.41 -18.79
C SER A 332 -3.25 4.75 -19.51
N ALA A 333 -4.00 5.76 -19.09
CA ALA A 333 -3.94 7.09 -19.67
C ALA A 333 -4.35 8.17 -18.66
N TYR A 334 -3.77 9.35 -18.84
CA TYR A 334 -4.18 10.59 -18.20
C TYR A 334 -4.17 11.70 -19.24
N SER A 335 -5.30 11.91 -19.93
CA SER A 335 -5.57 13.01 -20.88
C SER A 335 -6.66 12.58 -21.87
N PHE A 336 -7.85 13.15 -21.72
CA PHE A 336 -8.78 13.42 -22.83
C PHE A 336 -9.43 14.77 -22.51
N GLU A 337 -9.36 15.73 -23.43
CA GLU A 337 -10.35 16.82 -23.44
C GLU A 337 -11.71 16.16 -23.71
N MET A 338 -12.65 16.26 -22.77
CA MET A 338 -14.03 15.81 -22.99
C MET A 338 -14.82 16.82 -23.80
#